data_AF-X1AJH4-F1
#
_entry.id   AF-X1AJH4-F1
#
_cell.length_a   1.000
_cell.length_b   1.000
_cell.length_c   1.000
_cell.angle_alpha   90.00
_cell.angle_beta   90.00
_cell.angle_gamma   90.00
#
_symmetry.space_group_name_H-M   'P 1'
#
loop_
_entity.id
_entity.type
_entity.pdbx_description
1 polymer ?
#
loop_
_entity_poly.entity_id
_entity_poly.type
_entity_poly.pdbx_seq_one_letter_code
_entity_poly.pdbx_strand_id
1 'polypeptide(L)'
;NVAGPIPPDTVFYRAKRGEFDLVIAMYHDQGHIPLKLWDFLGGVSITLGLPLIRTSVDHGTAFDRAGRGTASPKSLIAAIGLATQLINQEKET
;
A
#
# COMPACT_ATOMS: atom_id res chain seq x y z
N ASN A 1 12.45 5.37 -15.51
CA ASN A 1 12.49 6.85 -15.63
C ASN A 1 11.99 7.48 -14.34
N VAL A 2 12.51 8.65 -13.97
CA VAL A 2 12.11 9.39 -12.76
C VAL A 2 11.80 10.83 -13.17
N ALA A 3 10.75 11.42 -12.59
CA ALA A 3 10.38 12.82 -12.78
C ALA A 3 10.21 13.50 -11.41
N GLY A 4 10.85 14.65 -11.22
CA GLY A 4 10.69 15.44 -10.01
C GLY A 4 11.89 16.35 -9.71
N PRO A 5 11.84 17.09 -8.59
CA PRO A 5 10.77 17.07 -7.57
C PRO A 5 9.43 17.63 -8.09
N ILE A 6 8.32 17.03 -7.65
CA ILE A 6 6.95 17.47 -7.98
C ILE A 6 6.24 17.81 -6.66
N PRO A 7 5.47 18.91 -6.58
CA PRO A 7 4.68 19.22 -5.40
C PRO A 7 3.73 18.06 -5.00
N PRO A 8 3.67 17.69 -3.71
CA PRO A 8 2.91 16.53 -3.25
C PRO A 8 1.40 16.66 -3.51
N ASP A 9 0.84 17.85 -3.30
CA ASP A 9 -0.56 18.16 -3.60
C ASP A 9 -0.94 17.87 -5.06
N THR A 10 0.00 18.07 -5.99
CA THR A 10 -0.21 17.84 -7.42
C THR A 10 0.08 16.39 -7.84
N VAL A 11 1.16 15.79 -7.32
CA VAL A 11 1.63 14.47 -7.78
C VAL A 11 0.63 13.36 -7.48
N PHE A 12 -0.06 13.38 -6.33
CA PHE A 12 -1.04 12.35 -6.00
C PHE A 12 -2.31 12.43 -6.87
N TYR A 13 -2.73 13.64 -7.26
CA TYR A 13 -3.83 13.81 -8.22
C TYR A 13 -3.45 13.29 -9.61
N ARG A 14 -2.23 13.58 -10.07
CA ARG A 14 -1.72 13.11 -11.37
C ARG A 14 -1.53 11.59 -11.39
N ALA A 15 -0.97 11.02 -10.31
CA ALA A 15 -0.90 9.57 -10.13
C ALA A 15 -2.29 8.93 -10.17
N LYS A 16 -3.31 9.61 -9.61
CA LYS A 16 -4.72 9.18 -9.71
C LYS A 16 -5.26 9.08 -11.12
N ARG A 17 -4.71 9.86 -12.03
CA ARG A 17 -5.08 9.84 -13.45
C ARG A 17 -4.24 8.87 -14.28
N GLY A 18 -3.38 8.07 -13.65
CA GLY A 18 -2.52 7.09 -14.31
C GLY A 18 -1.27 7.70 -14.96
N GLU A 19 -0.89 8.93 -14.58
CA GLU A 19 0.33 9.55 -15.13
C GLU A 19 1.63 8.94 -14.55
N PHE A 20 1.55 8.23 -13.42
CA PHE A 20 2.69 7.64 -12.72
C PHE A 20 2.35 6.25 -12.19
N ASP A 21 3.29 5.31 -12.35
CA ASP A 21 3.17 3.96 -11.77
C ASP A 21 3.47 3.94 -10.25
N LEU A 22 4.36 4.84 -9.80
CA LEU A 22 4.79 4.95 -8.40
C LEU A 22 5.07 6.41 -8.03
N VAL A 23 4.72 6.78 -6.80
CA VAL A 23 5.10 8.07 -6.18
C VAL A 23 6.04 7.81 -5.00
N ILE A 24 7.18 8.51 -4.97
CA ILE A 24 8.11 8.49 -3.85
C ILE A 24 7.85 9.74 -2.99
N ALA A 25 7.22 9.54 -1.83
CA ALA A 25 7.06 10.58 -0.83
C ALA A 25 8.35 10.74 0.00
N MET A 26 8.66 11.96 0.40
CA MET A 26 9.87 12.26 1.19
C MET A 26 9.70 11.89 2.66
N TYR A 27 8.47 11.86 3.18
CA TYR A 27 8.17 11.50 4.56
C TYR A 27 6.78 10.85 4.69
N HIS A 28 6.56 10.19 5.82
CA HIS A 28 5.42 9.32 6.08
C HIS A 28 4.05 9.96 5.75
N ASP A 29 3.71 11.06 6.43
CA ASP A 29 2.38 11.66 6.28
C ASP A 29 2.15 12.29 4.90
N GLN A 30 3.23 12.66 4.18
CA GLN A 30 3.11 13.15 2.81
C GLN A 30 2.54 12.08 1.87
N GLY A 31 2.87 10.81 2.09
CA GLY A 31 2.37 9.68 1.29
C GLY A 31 1.15 8.99 1.89
N HIS A 32 1.14 8.78 3.21
CA HIS A 32 0.08 8.00 3.86
C HIS A 32 -1.28 8.72 3.90
N ILE A 33 -1.31 10.04 4.09
CA ILE A 33 -2.57 10.80 4.07
C ILE A 33 -3.29 10.65 2.71
N PRO A 34 -2.68 10.97 1.56
CA PRO A 34 -3.36 10.87 0.27
C PRO A 34 -3.72 9.42 -0.09
N LEU A 35 -2.87 8.44 0.25
CA LEU A 35 -3.19 7.02 0.03
C LEU A 35 -4.46 6.60 0.80
N LYS A 36 -4.57 6.97 2.08
CA LYS A 36 -5.75 6.64 2.90
C LYS A 36 -7.01 7.38 2.47
N LEU A 37 -6.88 8.59 1.92
CA LEU A 37 -8.01 9.30 1.32
C LEU A 37 -8.48 8.65 0.02
N TRP A 38 -7.58 7.97 -0.70
CA TRP A 38 -7.93 7.23 -1.89
C TRP A 38 -8.68 5.93 -1.54
N ASP A 39 -8.08 5.09 -0.71
CA ASP A 39 -8.68 3.84 -0.27
C ASP A 39 -8.24 3.51 1.16
N PHE A 40 -9.10 3.87 2.11
CA PHE A 40 -8.80 3.77 3.53
C PHE A 40 -8.63 2.33 4.04
N LEU A 41 -9.17 1.33 3.33
CA LEU A 41 -9.21 -0.07 3.80
C LEU A 41 -8.63 -1.10 2.83
N GLY A 42 -8.39 -0.73 1.57
CA GLY A 42 -7.80 -1.61 0.56
C GLY A 42 -6.29 -1.52 0.42
N GLY A 43 -5.62 -0.59 1.13
CA GLY A 43 -4.17 -0.48 1.13
C GLY A 43 -3.46 -1.76 1.62
N VAL A 44 -2.33 -2.07 0.97
CA VAL A 44 -1.39 -3.13 1.37
C VAL A 44 0.00 -2.52 1.55
N SER A 45 0.66 -2.84 2.66
CA SER A 45 2.05 -2.47 2.89
C SER A 45 2.98 -3.54 2.33
N ILE A 46 4.01 -3.14 1.58
CA ILE A 46 5.07 -4.03 1.07
C ILE A 46 6.41 -3.50 1.58
N THR A 47 7.29 -4.39 2.01
CA THR A 47 8.67 -4.01 2.34
C THR A 47 9.60 -4.43 1.22
N LEU A 48 10.21 -3.44 0.56
CA LEU A 48 11.20 -3.66 -0.50
C LEU A 48 12.60 -3.81 0.09
N GLY A 49 13.45 -4.60 -0.58
CA GLY A 49 14.87 -4.79 -0.21
C GLY A 49 15.17 -5.94 0.76
N LEU A 50 14.16 -6.72 1.17
CA LEU A 50 14.36 -7.94 1.96
C LEU A 50 14.66 -9.15 1.06
N PRO A 51 15.35 -10.19 1.57
CA PRO A 51 15.59 -11.45 0.83
C PRO A 51 14.36 -12.38 0.79
N LEU A 52 13.17 -11.85 1.09
CA LEU A 52 11.91 -12.58 1.08
C LEU A 52 10.76 -11.61 0.76
N ILE A 53 9.67 -12.15 0.21
CA ILE A 53 8.44 -11.39 -0.01
C ILE A 53 7.75 -11.12 1.33
N ARG A 54 7.59 -9.83 1.66
CA ARG A 54 6.89 -9.39 2.88
C ARG A 54 5.81 -8.37 2.55
N THR A 55 4.55 -8.78 2.72
CA THR A 55 3.38 -7.91 2.72
C THR A 55 2.78 -7.78 4.13
N SER A 56 1.98 -6.75 4.36
CA SER A 56 1.31 -6.53 5.64
C SER A 56 0.02 -5.70 5.47
N VAL A 57 -0.82 -5.73 6.50
CA VAL A 57 -2.05 -4.93 6.59
C VAL A 57 -1.73 -3.43 6.75
N ASP A 58 -2.65 -2.56 6.32
CA ASP A 58 -2.51 -1.09 6.44
C ASP A 58 -3.24 -0.49 7.67
N HIS A 59 -3.78 -1.36 8.53
CA HIS A 59 -4.45 -0.97 9.77
C HIS A 59 -3.63 -1.33 11.01
N GLY A 60 -3.96 -0.68 12.14
CA GLY A 60 -3.41 -1.00 13.45
C GLY A 60 -4.09 -2.20 14.11
N THR A 61 -3.86 -2.37 15.41
CA THR A 61 -4.31 -3.54 16.18
C THR A 61 -5.82 -3.60 16.45
N ALA A 62 -6.52 -2.46 16.42
CA ALA A 62 -7.96 -2.35 16.67
C ALA A 62 -8.43 -3.14 17.93
N PHE A 63 -7.78 -2.89 19.07
CA PHE A 63 -8.02 -3.63 20.32
C PHE A 63 -9.47 -3.61 20.79
N ASP A 64 -10.20 -2.53 20.49
CA ASP A 64 -11.63 -2.38 20.76
C ASP A 64 -12.52 -3.40 20.00
N ARG A 65 -11.98 -4.09 18.99
CA ARG A 65 -12.68 -5.08 18.17
C ARG A 65 -12.20 -6.52 18.43
N ALA A 66 -11.16 -6.71 19.23
CA ALA A 66 -10.61 -8.02 19.53
C ALA A 66 -11.67 -8.94 20.17
N GLY A 67 -11.81 -10.17 19.64
CA GLY A 67 -12.76 -11.17 20.15
C GLY A 67 -14.24 -10.88 19.85
N ARG A 68 -14.58 -9.78 19.18
CA ARG A 68 -15.99 -9.40 18.90
C ARG A 68 -16.54 -9.92 17.57
N GLY A 69 -15.69 -10.51 16.72
CA GLY A 69 -16.09 -10.95 15.38
C GLY A 69 -16.47 -9.82 14.42
N THR A 70 -16.22 -8.56 14.78
CA THR A 70 -16.62 -7.41 13.96
C THR A 70 -15.52 -6.88 13.05
N ALA A 71 -14.26 -7.30 13.22
CA ALA A 71 -13.12 -6.82 12.43
C ALA A 71 -13.26 -7.18 10.94
N SER A 72 -12.87 -6.27 10.05
CA SER A 72 -12.90 -6.55 8.61
C SER A 72 -11.63 -7.27 8.17
N PRO A 73 -11.71 -8.43 7.49
CA PRO A 73 -10.53 -9.15 7.01
C PRO A 73 -9.98 -8.63 5.67
N LYS A 74 -10.60 -7.59 5.08
CA LYS A 74 -10.31 -7.15 3.70
C LYS A 74 -8.83 -6.84 3.44
N SER A 75 -8.19 -6.03 4.30
CA SER A 75 -6.77 -5.67 4.14
C SER A 75 -5.85 -6.90 4.26
N LEU A 76 -6.17 -7.83 5.17
CA LEU A 76 -5.41 -9.08 5.32
C LEU A 76 -5.52 -9.96 4.07
N ILE A 77 -6.74 -10.12 3.54
CA ILE A 77 -6.98 -10.87 2.29
C ILE A 77 -6.22 -10.23 1.13
N ALA A 78 -6.27 -8.89 1.01
CA ALA A 78 -5.54 -8.17 -0.02
C ALA A 78 -4.02 -8.35 0.11
N ALA A 79 -3.47 -8.31 1.33
CA ALA A 79 -2.04 -8.52 1.58
C ALA A 79 -1.58 -9.93 1.19
N ILE A 80 -2.38 -10.96 1.49
CA ILE A 80 -2.12 -12.35 1.08
C ILE A 80 -2.21 -12.50 -0.45
N GLY A 81 -3.25 -11.89 -1.06
CA GLY A 81 -3.44 -11.90 -2.51
C GLY A 81 -2.25 -11.31 -3.25
N LEU A 82 -1.76 -10.15 -2.80
CA LEU A 82 -0.60 -9.48 -3.39
C LEU A 82 0.69 -10.30 -3.21
N ALA A 83 0.91 -10.90 -2.03
CA ALA A 83 2.06 -11.80 -1.84
C ALA A 83 2.03 -12.98 -2.81
N THR A 84 0.84 -13.56 -3.04
CA THR A 84 0.66 -14.68 -3.99
C THR A 84 0.96 -14.25 -5.42
N GLN A 85 0.51 -13.05 -5.82
CA GLN A 85 0.82 -12.49 -7.13
C GLN A 85 2.33 -12.30 -7.34
N LEU A 86 3.03 -11.74 -6.35
CA LEU A 86 4.48 -11.53 -6.40
C LEU A 86 5.25 -12.86 -6.50
N ILE A 87 4.83 -13.89 -5.74
CA ILE A 87 5.43 -15.24 -5.81
C ILE A 87 5.28 -15.85 -7.21
N ASN A 88 4.12 -15.69 -7.84
CA ASN A 88 3.88 -16.26 -9.17
C ASN A 88 4.71 -15.55 -10.25
N GLN A 89 4.91 -14.24 -10.12
CA GLN A 89 5.78 -13.48 -11.02
C GLN A 89 7.27 -13.84 -10.84
N GLU A 90 7.73 -14.08 -9.60
CA GLU A 90 9.12 -14.46 -9.34
C GLU A 90 9.51 -15.79 -10.02
N LYS A 91 8.57 -16.75 -10.09
CA LYS A 91 8.80 -18.05 -10.76
C LYS A 91 8.88 -17.97 -12.29
N GLU A 92 8.41 -16.88 -12.88
CA GLU A 92 8.43 -16.65 -14.34
C GLU A 92 9.73 -15.95 -14.79
N THR A 93 10.54 -15.46 -13.84
CA THR A 93 11.86 -14.83 -14.04
C THR A 93 13.02 -15.73 -13.64
#